data_AF-A0A834Y8W7-F1
#
_entry.id   AF-A0A834Y8W7-F1
#
_cell.length_a   1.000
_cell.length_b   1.000
_cell.length_c   1.000
_cell.angle_alpha   90.00
_cell.angle_beta   90.00
_cell.angle_gamma   90.00
#
_symmetry.space_group_name_H-M   'P 1'
#
loop_
_entity.id
_entity.type
_entity.pdbx_description
1 polymer ?
#
loop_
_entity_poly.entity_id
_entity_poly.type
_entity_poly.pdbx_seq_one_letter_code
_entity_poly.pdbx_strand_id
1 'polypeptide(L)'
;MDQLPVLHFGTLVAVDDPVTEGPDLGSKEIGRAQDLFLMKEREFGIVSGTGFFRFVKGYAVMETEFMDSANLRAVLKLNVTVKHN
;
A
#
# COMPACT_ATOMS: atom_id res chain seq x y z
N MET A 1 -15.49 2.44 14.78
CA MET A 1 -14.91 1.41 13.89
C MET A 1 -15.40 1.79 12.52
N ASP A 2 -14.64 2.66 11.87
CA ASP A 2 -15.14 3.39 10.72
C ASP A 2 -15.16 2.43 9.55
N GLN A 3 -16.38 2.13 9.09
CA GLN A 3 -16.60 1.26 7.94
C GLN A 3 -15.94 1.91 6.73
N LEU A 4 -15.25 1.11 5.93
CA LEU A 4 -14.87 1.49 4.57
C LEU A 4 -16.10 2.09 3.85
N PRO A 5 -15.94 3.06 2.92
CA PRO A 5 -17.00 3.29 1.95
C PRO A 5 -17.34 1.91 1.36
N VAL A 6 -18.57 1.44 1.56
CA VAL A 6 -18.91 0.04 1.28
C VAL A 6 -18.68 -0.18 -0.22
N LEU A 7 -17.53 -0.78 -0.55
CA LEU A 7 -17.24 -1.25 -1.89
C LEU A 7 -18.19 -2.42 -2.10
N HIS A 8 -19.20 -2.20 -2.94
CA HIS A 8 -20.17 -3.23 -3.26
C HIS A 8 -19.51 -4.26 -4.18
N PHE A 9 -20.06 -5.48 -4.21
CA PHE A 9 -19.62 -6.49 -5.17
C PHE A 9 -19.63 -5.92 -6.59
N GLY A 10 -18.52 -6.11 -7.32
CA GLY A 10 -18.35 -5.58 -8.68
C GLY A 10 -17.83 -4.15 -8.76
N THR A 11 -17.51 -3.49 -7.64
CA THR A 11 -16.87 -2.16 -7.68
C THR A 11 -15.45 -2.27 -8.25
N LEU A 12 -15.13 -1.41 -9.21
CA LEU A 12 -13.79 -1.25 -9.78
C LEU A 12 -13.19 0.07 -9.27
N VAL A 13 -11.98 0.00 -8.73
CA VAL A 13 -11.21 1.15 -8.27
C VAL A 13 -9.84 1.13 -8.93
N ALA A 14 -9.44 2.28 -9.48
CA ALA A 14 -8.06 2.51 -9.90
C ALA A 14 -7.38 3.38 -8.83
N VAL A 15 -6.20 2.96 -8.37
CA VAL A 15 -5.44 3.63 -7.32
C VAL A 15 -4.04 3.91 -7.85
N ASP A 16 -3.54 5.12 -7.58
CA ASP A 16 -2.17 5.54 -7.87
C ASP A 16 -1.72 6.48 -6.75
N ASP A 17 -1.30 5.88 -5.64
CA ASP A 17 -1.00 6.60 -4.41
C ASP A 17 0.51 6.81 -4.25
N PRO A 18 0.94 7.96 -3.69
CA PRO A 18 2.34 8.21 -3.40
C PRO A 18 2.84 7.29 -2.28
N VAL A 19 4.03 6.71 -2.46
CA VAL A 19 4.81 6.09 -1.38
C VAL A 19 5.80 7.12 -0.86
N THR A 20 5.77 7.40 0.43
CA THR A 20 6.56 8.46 1.08
C THR A 20 7.53 7.89 2.12
N GLU A 21 8.60 8.64 2.45
CA GLU A 21 9.56 8.25 3.49
C GLU A 21 8.95 8.18 4.90
N GLY A 22 7.79 8.82 5.11
CA GLY A 22 7.08 8.86 6.38
C GLY A 22 5.58 9.18 6.20
N PRO A 23 4.80 9.17 7.29
CA PRO A 23 3.34 9.28 7.25
C PRO A 23 2.83 10.73 7.07
N ASP A 24 3.71 11.73 7.19
CA ASP A 24 3.34 13.14 7.14
C ASP A 24 3.05 13.60 5.71
N LEU A 25 2.11 14.54 5.56
CA LEU A 25 1.75 15.12 4.26
C LEU A 25 2.91 15.78 3.50
N GLY A 26 3.93 16.26 4.24
CA GLY A 26 5.13 16.88 3.67
C GLY A 26 6.28 15.90 3.46
N SER A 27 6.11 14.61 3.77
CA SER A 27 7.15 13.61 3.56
C SER A 27 7.49 13.47 2.07
N LYS A 28 8.77 13.26 1.78
CA LYS A 28 9.26 13.10 0.42
C LYS A 28 8.69 11.83 -0.22
N GLU A 29 8.17 11.96 -1.44
CA GLU A 29 7.74 10.84 -2.27
C GLU A 29 8.96 10.07 -2.80
N ILE A 30 8.89 8.74 -2.71
CA ILE A 30 9.94 7.79 -3.12
C ILE A 30 9.44 6.74 -4.13
N GLY A 31 8.15 6.73 -4.43
CA GLY A 31 7.56 5.81 -5.39
C GLY A 31 6.04 5.94 -5.47
N ARG A 32 5.41 5.00 -6.17
CA ARG A 32 3.95 4.89 -6.33
C ARG A 32 3.50 3.49 -5.93
N ALA A 33 2.33 3.38 -5.33
CA ALA A 33 1.71 2.11 -4.95
C ALA A 33 0.26 2.04 -5.41
N GLN A 34 -0.20 0.82 -5.65
CA GLN A 34 -1.56 0.50 -6.05
C GLN A 34 -2.05 -0.61 -5.13
N ASP A 35 -3.03 -0.32 -4.26
CA ASP A 35 -3.59 -1.30 -3.32
C ASP A 35 -5.10 -1.08 -3.11
N LEU A 36 -5.77 -2.13 -2.66
CA LEU A 36 -7.12 -2.07 -2.12
C LEU A 36 -7.04 -2.20 -0.59
N PHE A 37 -7.40 -1.13 0.12
CA PHE A 37 -7.30 -1.01 1.58
C PHE A 37 -8.45 -1.72 2.34
N LEU A 38 -8.75 -2.96 1.97
CA LEU A 38 -9.95 -3.70 2.41
C LEU A 38 -9.87 -4.29 3.84
N MET A 39 -8.66 -4.40 4.40
CA MET A 39 -8.40 -5.05 5.69
C MET A 39 -7.45 -4.20 6.52
N LYS A 40 -7.33 -4.43 7.83
CA LYS A 40 -6.38 -3.66 8.66
C LYS A 40 -4.92 -3.96 8.31
N GLU A 41 -4.60 -5.25 8.15
CA GLU A 41 -3.25 -5.74 7.84
C GLU A 41 -3.34 -6.75 6.70
N ARG A 42 -2.38 -6.69 5.76
CA ARG A 42 -2.34 -7.52 4.57
C ARG A 42 -0.90 -7.90 4.25
N GLU A 43 -0.65 -9.17 3.99
CA GLU A 43 0.64 -9.65 3.48
C GLU A 43 0.51 -10.00 1.99
N PHE A 44 1.49 -9.55 1.21
CA PHE A 44 1.58 -9.80 -0.23
C PHE A 44 2.93 -10.41 -0.57
N GLY A 45 2.92 -11.46 -1.39
CA GLY A 45 4.15 -12.00 -1.96
C GLY A 45 4.72 -11.07 -3.04
N ILE A 46 6.03 -10.83 -3.01
CA ILE A 46 6.72 -10.15 -4.11
C ILE A 46 6.96 -11.17 -5.21
N VAL A 47 6.19 -11.07 -6.28
CA VAL A 47 6.16 -12.04 -7.38
C VAL A 47 7.26 -11.82 -8.42
N SER A 48 7.70 -10.57 -8.61
CA SER A 48 8.76 -10.22 -9.57
C SER A 48 9.34 -8.83 -9.29
N GLY A 49 10.39 -8.46 -10.02
CA GLY A 49 10.99 -7.12 -9.98
C GLY A 49 11.88 -6.88 -11.19
N THR A 50 12.22 -5.61 -11.42
CA THR A 50 13.05 -5.17 -12.55
C THR A 50 14.23 -4.35 -12.06
N GLY A 51 15.18 -4.03 -12.96
CA GLY A 51 16.36 -3.22 -12.62
C GLY A 51 17.18 -3.82 -11.48
N PHE A 52 17.47 -3.01 -10.46
CA PHE A 52 18.18 -3.42 -9.24
C PHE A 52 17.50 -4.59 -8.52
N PHE A 53 16.16 -4.67 -8.58
CA PHE A 53 15.37 -5.74 -7.97
C PHE A 53 15.07 -6.90 -8.94
N ARG A 54 15.86 -7.08 -10.00
CA ARG A 54 15.63 -8.17 -10.95
C ARG A 54 15.76 -9.53 -10.25
N PHE A 55 14.74 -10.38 -10.45
CA PHE A 55 14.59 -11.69 -9.80
C PHE A 55 14.42 -11.65 -8.27
N VAL A 56 13.98 -10.51 -7.73
CA VAL A 56 13.68 -10.37 -6.29
C VAL A 56 12.66 -11.40 -5.80
N LYS A 57 12.85 -11.86 -4.57
CA LYS A 57 11.88 -12.64 -3.80
C LYS A 57 11.66 -11.96 -2.45
N GLY A 58 10.48 -12.07 -1.89
CA GLY A 58 10.18 -11.46 -0.61
C GLY A 58 8.70 -11.35 -0.35
N TYR A 59 8.36 -10.53 0.64
CA TYR A 59 6.99 -10.23 1.01
C TYR A 59 6.89 -8.78 1.46
N ALA A 60 5.69 -8.22 1.35
CA ALA A 60 5.35 -6.91 1.86
C ALA A 60 4.18 -7.04 2.83
N VAL A 61 4.27 -6.36 3.96
CA VAL A 61 3.16 -6.20 4.91
C VAL A 61 2.68 -4.76 4.84
N MET A 62 1.38 -4.58 4.59
CA MET A 62 0.71 -3.28 4.61
C MET A 62 -0.22 -3.22 5.82
N GLU A 63 -0.03 -2.21 6.66
CA GLU A 63 -0.91 -1.92 7.80
C GLU A 63 -1.55 -0.55 7.62
N THR A 64 -2.87 -0.48 7.75
CA THR A 64 -3.60 0.80 7.76
C THR A 64 -3.40 1.47 9.12
N GLU A 65 -2.50 2.45 9.20
CA GLU A 65 -2.20 3.19 10.44
C GLU A 65 -3.20 4.31 10.71
N PHE A 66 -3.71 4.96 9.65
CA PHE A 66 -4.71 6.02 9.75
C PHE A 66 -5.75 5.87 8.64
N MET A 67 -7.01 6.14 8.98
CA MET A 67 -8.09 6.17 8.00
C MET A 67 -9.10 7.26 8.40
N ASP A 68 -9.43 8.10 7.43
CA ASP A 68 -10.48 9.10 7.45
C ASP A 68 -11.34 8.88 6.22
N SER A 69 -12.46 8.17 6.41
CA SER A 69 -13.37 7.80 5.32
C SER A 69 -14.19 8.99 4.81
N ALA A 70 -14.36 10.05 5.61
CA ALA A 70 -15.07 11.26 5.20
C ALA A 70 -14.26 12.05 4.17
N ASN A 71 -12.93 12.07 4.32
CA ASN A 71 -12.02 12.75 3.42
C ASN A 71 -11.29 11.81 2.43
N LEU A 72 -11.69 10.53 2.37
CA LEU A 72 -11.08 9.49 1.54
C LEU A 72 -9.54 9.44 1.69
N ARG A 73 -9.06 9.62 2.92
CA ARG A 73 -7.63 9.62 3.25
C ARG A 73 -7.30 8.39 4.05
N ALA A 74 -6.33 7.62 3.59
CA ALA A 74 -5.71 6.55 4.37
C ALA A 74 -4.20 6.74 4.37
N VAL A 75 -3.55 6.37 5.49
CA VAL A 75 -2.10 6.23 5.56
C VAL A 75 -1.80 4.76 5.85
N LEU A 76 -1.10 4.12 4.92
CA LEU A 76 -0.70 2.73 5.03
C LEU A 76 0.81 2.69 5.29
N LYS A 77 1.20 2.00 6.34
CA LYS A 77 2.61 1.68 6.57
C LYS A 77 2.98 0.44 5.78
N LEU A 78 4.03 0.57 4.98
CA LEU A 78 4.56 -0.48 4.13
C LEU A 78 5.88 -1.00 4.69
N ASN A 79 5.89 -2.27 5.12
CA ASN A 79 7.11 -2.97 5.48
C ASN A 79 7.44 -3.98 4.37
N VAL A 80 8.55 -3.77 3.65
CA VAL A 80 8.96 -4.63 2.54
C VAL A 80 10.24 -5.38 2.91
N THR A 81 10.18 -6.71 2.89
CA THR A 81 11.34 -7.57 3.08
C THR A 81 11.70 -8.20 1.74
N VAL A 82 12.90 -7.88 1.23
CA VAL A 82 13.37 -8.36 -0.07
C VAL A 82 14.67 -9.13 0.04
N LYS A 83 14.84 -10.10 -0.85
CA LYS A 83 16.10 -10.76 -1.15
C LYS A 83 16.32 -10.67 -2.66
N HIS A 84 17.41 -10.04 -3.05
CA HIS A 84 17.93 -10.04 -4.42
C HIS A 84 19.46 -10.07 -4.36
N ASN A 85 20.09 -10.37 -5.49
CA ASN A 85 21.55 -10.41 -5.63
C ASN A 85 22.14 -9.02 -5.80
#